data_AF-A0A2P4P5Y6-F1
#
_entry.id   AF-A0A2P4P5Y6-F1
#
_cell.length_a   1.000
_cell.length_b   1.000
_cell.length_c   1.000
_cell.angle_alpha   90.00
_cell.angle_beta   90.00
_cell.angle_gamma   90.00
#
_symmetry.space_group_name_H-M   'P 1'
#
loop_
_entity.id
_entity.type
_entity.pdbx_description
1 polymer ?
#
loop_
_entity_poly.entity_id
_entity_poly.type
_entity_poly.pdbx_seq_one_letter_code
_entity_poly.pdbx_strand_id
1 'polypeptide(L)'
;MAPEILRKKPYTPASDIYSFSIIMWEFTSGIPPFNHEAHDLQLSLSICEGKRPKIIKNTPKCYIDLMKKCWDSDPSNRPTIIMLENILSEWNRCISKYYKINRDGNY
;
A
#
# COMPACT_ATOMS: atom_id res chain seq x y z
N MET A 1 3.19 -9.81 5.27
CA MET A 1 4.65 -9.64 5.32
C MET A 1 5.22 -9.60 3.91
N ALA A 2 6.36 -8.95 3.70
CA ALA A 2 7.01 -8.89 2.40
C ALA A 2 7.51 -10.28 1.92
N PRO A 3 7.46 -10.58 0.61
CA PRO A 3 7.86 -11.87 0.05
C PRO A 3 9.28 -12.31 0.42
N GLU A 4 10.22 -11.38 0.48
CA GLU A 4 11.61 -11.68 0.86
C GLU A 4 11.73 -12.10 2.33
N ILE A 5 10.96 -11.49 3.22
CA ILE A 5 10.92 -11.83 4.66
C ILE A 5 10.30 -13.21 4.86
N LEU A 6 9.21 -13.51 4.14
CA LEU A 6 8.59 -14.84 4.14
C LEU A 6 9.56 -15.93 3.67
N ARG A 7 10.47 -15.59 2.75
CA ARG A 7 11.56 -16.47 2.28
C ARG A 7 12.79 -16.47 3.20
N LYS A 8 12.70 -15.89 4.40
CA LYS A 8 13.80 -15.78 5.36
C LYS A 8 15.03 -15.04 4.82
N LYS A 9 14.86 -14.15 3.83
CA LYS A 9 15.92 -13.23 3.41
C LYS A 9 16.06 -12.09 4.44
N PRO A 10 17.21 -11.40 4.47
CA PRO A 10 17.42 -10.28 5.37
C PRO A 10 16.35 -9.22 5.22
N TYR A 11 15.98 -8.63 6.35
CA TYR A 11 15.10 -7.49 6.39
C TYR A 11 15.78 -6.23 5.85
N THR A 12 15.01 -5.40 5.16
CA THR A 12 15.47 -4.15 4.55
C THR A 12 14.40 -3.07 4.70
N PRO A 13 14.75 -1.79 4.55
CA PRO A 13 13.75 -0.72 4.47
C PRO A 13 12.69 -0.94 3.38
N ALA A 14 13.04 -1.61 2.27
CA ALA A 14 12.07 -1.96 1.23
C ALA A 14 11.00 -2.95 1.72
N SER A 15 11.30 -3.75 2.75
CA SER A 15 10.33 -4.65 3.40
C SER A 15 9.31 -3.87 4.25
N ASP A 16 9.68 -2.72 4.83
CA ASP A 16 8.72 -1.81 5.46
C ASP A 16 7.81 -1.15 4.45
N ILE A 17 8.35 -0.72 3.31
CA ILE A 17 7.55 -0.13 2.22
C ILE A 17 6.49 -1.11 1.72
N TYR A 18 6.84 -2.40 1.63
CA TYR A 18 5.85 -3.44 1.37
C TYR A 18 4.81 -3.49 2.48
N SER A 19 5.20 -3.52 3.75
CA SER A 19 4.25 -3.60 4.86
C SER A 19 3.32 -2.37 4.91
N PHE A 20 3.84 -1.18 4.59
CA PHE A 20 3.05 0.04 4.44
C PHE A 20 1.96 -0.08 3.37
N SER A 21 2.26 -0.72 2.23
CA SER A 21 1.24 -0.96 1.19
C SER A 21 0.09 -1.86 1.66
N ILE A 22 0.35 -2.77 2.61
CA ILE A 22 -0.68 -3.63 3.19
C ILE A 22 -1.57 -2.81 4.12
N ILE A 23 -1.00 -1.87 4.88
CA ILE A 23 -1.77 -0.88 5.66
C ILE A 23 -2.59 0.03 4.73
N MET A 24 -2.00 0.48 3.60
CA MET A 24 -2.74 1.23 2.59
C MET A 24 -3.95 0.45 2.08
N TRP A 25 -3.77 -0.84 1.78
CA TRP A 25 -4.86 -1.70 1.34
C TRP A 25 -5.93 -1.85 2.42
N GLU A 26 -5.54 -2.13 3.67
CA GLU A 26 -6.42 -2.25 4.82
C GLU A 26 -7.25 -0.98 5.06
N PHE A 27 -6.64 0.20 4.88
CA PHE A 27 -7.34 1.48 4.96
C PHE A 27 -8.45 1.62 3.91
N THR A 28 -8.25 1.06 2.71
CA THR A 28 -9.26 1.09 1.64
C THR A 28 -10.33 0.01 1.79
N SER A 29 -10.01 -1.13 2.41
CA SER A 29 -10.92 -2.27 2.53
C SER A 29 -11.71 -2.27 3.84
N GLY A 30 -11.17 -1.63 4.89
CA GLY A 30 -11.73 -1.65 6.24
C GLY A 30 -11.64 -3.01 6.92
N ILE A 31 -10.89 -3.96 6.38
CA ILE A 31 -10.75 -5.33 6.90
C ILE A 31 -9.30 -5.83 6.80
N PRO A 32 -8.92 -6.85 7.61
CA PRO A 32 -7.59 -7.45 7.50
C PRO A 32 -7.29 -8.03 6.11
N PRO A 33 -6.05 -7.96 5.63
CA PRO A 33 -5.65 -8.58 4.36
C PRO A 33 -5.81 -10.10 4.44
N PHE A 34 -6.42 -10.68 3.40
CA PHE A 34 -6.70 -12.11 3.31
C PHE A 34 -7.60 -12.66 4.42
N ASN A 35 -8.51 -11.84 4.97
CA ASN A 35 -9.44 -12.21 6.06
C ASN A 35 -10.30 -13.47 5.85
N HIS A 36 -10.36 -14.01 4.63
CA HIS A 36 -11.12 -15.23 4.29
C HIS A 36 -10.22 -16.44 4.04
N GLU A 37 -8.93 -16.34 4.36
CA GLU A 37 -7.93 -17.38 4.11
C GLU A 37 -7.21 -17.74 5.40
N ALA A 38 -6.73 -18.99 5.50
CA ALA A 38 -5.87 -19.40 6.60
C ALA A 38 -4.51 -18.69 6.49
N HIS A 39 -4.02 -18.16 7.60
CA HIS A 39 -2.71 -17.51 7.69
C HIS A 39 -1.59 -18.55 7.87
N ASP A 40 -1.44 -19.42 6.88
CA ASP A 40 -0.55 -20.57 6.92
C ASP A 40 0.61 -20.48 5.92
N LEU A 41 1.34 -21.59 5.78
CA LEU A 41 2.44 -21.71 4.83
C LEU A 41 1.97 -21.57 3.37
N GLN A 42 0.76 -22.02 3.04
CA GLN A 42 0.24 -21.94 1.68
C GLN A 42 -0.06 -20.50 1.27
N LEU A 43 -0.64 -19.71 2.17
CA LEU A 43 -0.79 -18.27 1.94
C LEU A 43 0.58 -17.58 1.79
N SER A 44 1.53 -17.94 2.63
CA SER A 44 2.90 -17.39 2.57
C SER A 44 3.58 -17.68 1.23
N LEU A 45 3.46 -18.91 0.72
CA LEU A 45 3.96 -19.31 -0.60
C LEU A 45 3.24 -18.57 -1.72
N SER A 46 1.91 -18.46 -1.64
CA SER A 46 1.12 -17.73 -2.64
C SER A 46 1.53 -16.25 -2.73
N ILE A 47 1.77 -15.58 -1.60
CA ILE A 47 2.27 -14.20 -1.56
C ILE A 47 3.65 -14.10 -2.23
N CYS A 48 4.51 -15.09 -1.97
CA CYS A 48 5.82 -15.20 -2.59
C CYS A 48 5.74 -15.36 -4.12
N GLU A 49 4.70 -16.01 -4.63
CA GLU A 49 4.41 -16.21 -6.06
C GLU A 49 3.66 -15.03 -6.71
N GLY A 50 3.38 -13.96 -5.96
CA GLY A 50 2.77 -12.74 -6.50
C GLY A 50 1.31 -12.55 -6.14
N LYS A 51 0.71 -13.42 -5.31
CA LYS A 51 -0.63 -13.17 -4.76
C LYS A 51 -0.67 -11.83 -4.03
N ARG A 52 -1.72 -11.04 -4.27
CA ARG A 52 -1.98 -9.76 -3.61
C ARG A 52 -3.46 -9.67 -3.22
N PRO A 53 -3.81 -8.86 -2.20
CA PRO A 53 -5.19 -8.58 -1.88
C PRO A 53 -5.96 -7.97 -3.07
N LYS A 54 -7.26 -8.25 -3.16
CA LYS A 54 -8.12 -7.72 -4.24
C LYS A 54 -8.27 -6.20 -4.11
N ILE A 55 -8.08 -5.47 -5.21
CA ILE A 55 -8.28 -4.02 -5.23
C ILE A 55 -9.76 -3.69 -4.97
N ILE A 56 -10.00 -2.79 -4.03
CA ILE A 56 -11.34 -2.34 -3.65
C ILE A 56 -11.91 -1.40 -4.72
N LYS A 57 -13.20 -1.56 -5.03
CA LYS A 57 -13.88 -0.71 -6.01
C LYS A 57 -13.91 0.74 -5.48
N ASN A 58 -13.79 1.71 -6.38
CA ASN A 58 -13.77 3.14 -6.08
C ASN A 58 -12.50 3.65 -5.36
N THR A 59 -11.48 2.80 -5.12
CA THR A 59 -10.18 3.31 -4.67
C THR A 59 -9.58 4.21 -5.77
N PRO A 60 -9.14 5.45 -5.45
CA PRO A 60 -8.57 6.36 -6.43
C PRO A 60 -7.37 5.75 -7.17
N LYS A 61 -7.27 6.02 -8.48
CA LYS A 61 -6.21 5.44 -9.32
C LYS A 61 -4.80 5.76 -8.81
N CYS A 62 -4.53 7.00 -8.40
CA CYS A 62 -3.24 7.39 -7.84
C CYS A 62 -2.85 6.57 -6.59
N TYR A 63 -3.85 6.24 -5.76
CA TYR A 63 -3.66 5.42 -4.56
C TYR A 63 -3.37 3.96 -4.93
N ILE A 64 -4.11 3.41 -5.89
CA ILE A 64 -3.87 2.05 -6.41
C ILE A 64 -2.46 1.95 -7.00
N ASP A 65 -2.05 2.92 -7.82
CA ASP A 65 -0.77 2.90 -8.52
C ASP A 65 0.39 2.99 -7.50
N LEU A 66 0.29 3.87 -6.49
CA LEU A 66 1.28 3.96 -5.41
C LEU A 66 1.33 2.68 -4.57
N MET A 67 0.17 2.19 -4.11
CA MET A 67 0.07 0.95 -3.33
C MET A 67 0.68 -0.22 -4.10
N LYS A 68 0.43 -0.31 -5.41
CA LYS A 68 0.99 -1.34 -6.27
C LYS A 68 2.51 -1.25 -6.38
N LYS A 69 3.05 -0.04 -6.46
CA LYS A 69 4.49 0.18 -6.47
C LYS A 69 5.14 -0.22 -5.15
N CYS A 70 4.45 0.04 -4.03
CA CYS A 70 4.96 -0.31 -2.70
C CYS A 70 4.95 -1.83 -2.43
N TRP A 71 3.99 -2.61 -2.96
CA TRP A 71 3.96 -4.08 -2.81
C TRP A 71 4.62 -4.88 -3.94
N ASP A 72 5.49 -4.25 -4.73
CA ASP A 72 6.17 -4.93 -5.83
C ASP A 72 6.93 -6.16 -5.31
N SER A 73 6.92 -7.24 -6.09
CA SER A 73 7.61 -8.48 -5.73
C SER A 73 9.12 -8.27 -5.66
N ASP A 74 9.67 -7.39 -6.50
CA ASP A 74 11.06 -6.98 -6.45
C ASP A 74 11.23 -5.79 -5.49
N PRO A 75 11.98 -5.94 -4.39
CA PRO A 75 12.25 -4.85 -3.46
C PRO A 75 12.88 -3.60 -4.10
N SER A 76 13.62 -3.75 -5.20
CA SER A 76 14.30 -2.64 -5.88
C SER A 76 13.35 -1.72 -6.66
N ASN A 77 12.17 -2.22 -7.04
CA ASN A 77 11.12 -1.44 -7.72
C ASN A 77 10.30 -0.57 -6.76
N ARG A 78 10.40 -0.84 -5.45
CA ARG A 78 9.63 -0.14 -4.41
C ARG A 78 10.20 1.27 -4.21
N PRO A 79 9.36 2.28 -3.93
CA PRO A 79 9.85 3.62 -3.63
C PRO A 79 10.63 3.62 -2.32
N THR A 80 11.53 4.58 -2.16
CA THR A 80 12.14 4.86 -0.86
C THR A 80 11.13 5.57 0.05
N ILE A 81 11.41 5.60 1.36
CA ILE A 81 10.58 6.33 2.31
C ILE A 81 10.48 7.82 1.96
N ILE A 82 11.57 8.43 1.45
CA ILE A 82 11.61 9.83 1.03
C ILE A 82 10.68 10.07 -0.16
N MET A 83 10.70 9.17 -1.16
CA MET A 83 9.79 9.27 -2.31
C MET A 83 8.33 9.14 -1.88
N LEU A 84 8.05 8.22 -0.95
CA LEU A 84 6.71 8.00 -0.41
C LEU A 84 6.21 9.23 0.36
N GLU A 85 7.02 9.78 1.26
CA GLU A 85 6.74 11.00 2.01
C GLU A 85 6.42 12.18 1.08
N ASN A 86 7.21 12.38 0.03
CA ASN A 86 7.00 13.45 -0.94
C ASN A 86 5.64 13.30 -1.64
N ILE A 87 5.31 12.09 -2.10
CA ILE A 87 4.03 11.83 -2.78
C ILE A 87 2.84 12.09 -1.84
N LEU A 88 2.89 11.58 -0.61
CA LEU A 88 1.82 11.75 0.37
C LEU A 88 1.67 13.21 0.81
N SER A 89 2.78 13.93 0.97
CA SER A 89 2.78 15.36 1.29
C SER A 89 2.13 16.19 0.18
N GLU A 90 2.45 15.88 -1.07
CA GLU A 90 1.83 16.53 -2.22
C GLU A 90 0.32 16.27 -2.31
N TRP A 91 -0.12 15.03 -2.05
CA TRP A 91 -1.55 14.73 -1.97
C TRP A 91 -2.24 15.52 -0.86
N ASN A 92 -1.65 15.55 0.33
CA ASN A 92 -2.19 16.30 1.46
C ASN A 92 -2.27 17.80 1.15
N ARG A 93 -1.26 18.36 0.47
CA ARG A 93 -1.24 19.74 -0.01
C ARG A 93 -2.39 20.02 -0.98
N CYS A 94 -2.59 19.15 -1.97
CA CYS A 94 -3.68 19.26 -2.95
C CYS A 94 -5.06 19.19 -2.28
N ILE A 95 -5.26 18.22 -1.40
CA ILE A 95 -6.52 18.03 -0.65
C ILE A 95 -6.80 19.23 0.24
N SER A 96 -5.79 19.69 1.00
CA SER A 96 -5.90 20.87 1.85
C SER A 96 -6.24 22.13 1.06
N LYS A 97 -5.64 22.31 -0.13
CA LYS A 97 -5.96 23.43 -1.02
C LYS A 97 -7.39 23.34 -1.55
N TYR A 98 -7.84 22.16 -1.95
CA TYR A 98 -9.21 21.93 -2.39
C TYR A 98 -10.22 22.32 -1.30
N TYR A 99 -10.04 21.87 -0.05
CA TYR A 99 -10.95 22.24 1.04
C TYR A 99 -10.92 23.72 1.40
N LYS A 100 -9.77 24.40 1.25
CA LYS A 100 -9.68 25.85 1.47
C LYS A 100 -10.46 26.64 0.41
N ILE A 101 -10.34 26.26 -0.86
CA ILE A 101 -11.04 26.95 -1.97
C ILE A 101 -12.55 26.73 -1.91
N ASN A 102 -12.99 25.52 -1.55
CA ASN A 102 -14.40 25.16 -1.52
C ASN A 102 -15.07 25.46 -0.16
N ARG A 103 -14.39 26.12 0.77
CA ARG A 103 -14.96 26.52 2.07
C ARG A 103 -15.90 27.72 1.97
N ASP A 104 -15.88 28.45 0.84
CA ASP A 104 -16.69 29.66 0.62
C ASP A 104 -18.05 29.40 -0.06
N GLY A 105 -18.51 28.14 -0.10
CA GLY A 105 -19.84 27.76 -0.57
C GLY A 105 -20.72 27.26 0.58
N ASN A 106 -21.60 28.13 1.08
CA ASN A 106 -22.63 27.83 2.08
C ASN A 106 -23.35 26.50 1.79
N TYR A 107 -23.35 25.59 2.77
CA TYR A 107 -24.47 24.70 3.04
C TYR A 107 -25.40 25.39 4.05
#